data_AF-A0A967MW92-F1
#
_entry.id   AF-A0A967MW92-F1
#
_cell.length_a   1.000
_cell.length_b   1.000
_cell.length_c   1.000
_cell.angle_alpha   90.00
_cell.angle_beta   90.00
_cell.angle_gamma   90.00
#
_symmetry.space_group_name_H-M   'P 1'
#
loop_
_entity.id
_entity.type
_entity.pdbx_description
1 polymer ?
#
loop_
_entity_poly.entity_id
_entity_poly.type
_entity_poly.pdbx_seq_one_letter_code
_entity_poly.pdbx_strand_id
1 'polypeptide(L)'
;GGFDVALAPHRSFRSGLFVALSRAPLRVGYRGAQGQWAYRQRVDYDRTRHAVERYLALLEPLGIRPHEADREPRLDVDPSARATVESWLSEHGGAA
;
A
#
# COMPACT_ATOMS: atom_id res chain seq x y z
N GLY A 1 7.89 8.64 20.90
CA GLY A 1 7.55 8.75 19.48
C GLY A 1 7.99 7.48 18.77
N GLY A 2 7.06 6.79 18.14
CA GLY A 2 7.27 5.52 17.43
C GLY A 2 6.00 5.15 16.67
N PHE A 3 6.08 4.19 15.75
CA PHE A 3 4.90 3.69 15.04
C PHE A 3 4.13 2.71 15.93
N ASP A 4 2.81 2.84 16.02
CA ASP A 4 1.96 1.85 16.71
C ASP A 4 1.73 0.61 15.84
N VAL A 5 1.63 0.82 14.53
CA VAL A 5 1.36 -0.22 13.54
C VAL A 5 2.31 -0.07 12.35
N ALA A 6 2.87 -1.18 11.85
CA ALA A 6 3.56 -1.24 10.58
C ALA A 6 2.89 -2.27 9.66
N LEU A 7 2.46 -1.82 8.48
CA LEU A 7 1.88 -2.67 7.44
C LEU A 7 2.89 -2.86 6.30
N ALA A 8 3.11 -4.10 5.85
CA ALA A 8 3.99 -4.42 4.72
C ALA A 8 3.20 -4.97 3.52
N PRO A 9 2.83 -4.11 2.55
CA PRO A 9 2.23 -4.54 1.28
C PRO A 9 3.18 -5.38 0.41
N HIS A 10 4.49 -5.20 0.61
CA HIS A 10 5.50 -5.90 -0.17
C HIS A 10 5.99 -7.17 0.53
N ARG A 11 6.25 -8.21 -0.27
CA ARG A 11 6.66 -9.55 0.20
C ARG A 11 8.17 -9.76 0.24
N SER A 12 8.95 -8.70 0.02
CA SER A 12 10.42 -8.75 -0.03
C SER A 12 11.04 -8.92 1.36
N PHE A 13 12.27 -9.43 1.41
CA PHE A 13 13.06 -9.46 2.64
C PHE A 13 13.33 -8.05 3.19
N ARG A 14 13.68 -7.10 2.30
CA ARG A 14 13.96 -5.70 2.63
C ARG A 14 12.80 -5.04 3.37
N SER A 15 11.57 -5.29 2.93
CA SER A 15 10.36 -4.79 3.60
C SER A 15 10.21 -5.36 5.02
N GLY A 16 10.43 -6.67 5.19
CA GLY A 16 10.41 -7.30 6.51
C GLY A 16 11.47 -6.71 7.45
N LEU A 17 12.68 -6.44 6.95
CA LEU A 17 13.74 -5.82 7.73
C LEU A 17 13.34 -4.42 8.22
N PHE A 18 12.81 -3.55 7.34
CA PHE A 18 12.35 -2.22 7.75
C PHE A 18 11.21 -2.28 8.78
N VAL A 19 10.27 -3.22 8.59
CA VAL A 19 9.18 -3.43 9.55
C VAL A 19 9.71 -3.89 10.90
N ALA A 20 10.68 -4.79 10.96
CA ALA A 20 11.32 -5.16 12.23
C ALA A 20 12.01 -3.97 12.90
N LEU A 21 12.73 -3.15 12.13
CA LEU A 21 13.45 -1.96 12.62
C LEU A 21 12.52 -0.84 13.10
N SER A 22 11.27 -0.78 12.60
CA SER A 22 10.27 0.16 13.09
C SER A 22 9.92 -0.02 14.57
N ARG A 23 10.15 -1.23 15.12
CA ARG A 23 9.77 -1.66 16.47
C ARG A 23 8.28 -1.51 16.79
N ALA A 24 7.42 -1.27 15.80
CA ALA A 24 5.98 -1.14 16.02
C ALA A 24 5.43 -2.37 16.75
N PRO A 25 4.61 -2.22 17.80
CA PRO A 25 4.09 -3.35 18.55
C PRO A 25 3.20 -4.24 17.69
N LEU A 26 2.45 -3.66 16.74
CA LEU A 26 1.71 -4.41 15.74
C LEU A 26 2.40 -4.32 14.38
N ARG A 27 2.71 -5.47 13.78
CA ARG A 27 3.37 -5.57 12.48
C ARG A 27 2.64 -6.59 11.64
N VAL A 28 2.06 -6.16 10.53
CA VAL A 28 1.23 -6.97 9.66
C VAL A 28 1.90 -7.12 8.30
N GLY A 29 1.89 -8.33 7.76
CA GLY A 29 2.31 -8.61 6.40
C GLY A 29 1.79 -9.95 5.93
N TYR A 30 2.29 -10.45 4.81
CA TYR A 30 1.79 -11.69 4.25
C TYR A 30 2.50 -12.94 4.77
N ARG A 31 1.74 -14.02 4.93
CA ARG A 31 2.28 -15.38 5.10
C ARG A 31 3.07 -15.78 3.84
N GLY A 32 4.23 -16.41 4.04
CA GLY A 32 5.11 -16.81 2.94
C GLY A 32 5.80 -15.65 2.23
N ALA A 33 5.86 -14.46 2.84
CA ALA A 33 6.80 -13.41 2.45
C ALA A 33 8.22 -13.76 2.93
N GLN A 34 9.25 -13.34 2.20
CA GLN A 34 10.66 -13.59 2.59
C GLN A 34 11.00 -12.98 3.96
N GLY A 35 10.36 -11.86 4.29
CA GLY A 35 10.49 -11.15 5.57
C GLY A 35 9.46 -11.53 6.65
N GLN A 36 8.71 -12.63 6.51
CA GLN A 36 7.55 -12.92 7.36
C GLN A 36 7.85 -13.05 8.86
N TRP A 37 9.09 -13.35 9.23
CA TRP A 37 9.56 -13.44 10.61
C TRP A 37 9.41 -12.11 11.37
N ALA A 38 9.41 -10.98 10.65
CA ALA A 38 9.24 -9.65 11.24
C ALA A 38 7.79 -9.35 11.63
N TYR A 39 6.81 -10.07 11.06
CA TYR A 39 5.39 -9.79 11.22
C TYR A 39 4.79 -10.58 12.39
N ARG A 40 4.05 -9.89 13.26
CA ARG A 40 3.31 -10.48 14.39
C ARG A 40 1.95 -11.00 13.96
N GLN A 41 1.31 -10.32 13.01
CA GLN A 41 0.09 -10.78 12.36
C GLN A 41 0.38 -11.05 10.89
N ARG A 42 -0.17 -12.14 10.37
CA ARG A 42 0.09 -12.59 9.00
C ARG A 42 -1.22 -12.89 8.31
N VAL A 43 -1.41 -12.24 7.18
CA VAL A 43 -2.57 -12.44 6.31
C VAL A 43 -2.17 -13.35 5.16
N ASP A 44 -3.07 -14.19 4.69
CA ASP A 44 -2.78 -15.07 3.56
C ASP A 44 -2.72 -14.28 2.25
N TYR A 45 -1.74 -14.62 1.41
CA TYR A 45 -1.57 -13.98 0.11
C TYR A 45 -2.37 -14.74 -0.95
N ASP A 46 -3.61 -14.34 -1.16
CA ASP A 46 -4.49 -14.92 -2.17
C ASP A 46 -4.24 -14.31 -3.56
N ARG A 47 -3.57 -15.07 -4.43
CA ARG A 47 -3.27 -14.65 -5.80
C ARG A 47 -4.49 -14.50 -6.69
N THR A 48 -5.61 -15.12 -6.34
CA THR A 48 -6.84 -15.10 -7.15
C THR A 48 -7.65 -13.81 -6.95
N ARG A 49 -7.42 -13.10 -5.83
CA ARG A 49 -8.07 -11.82 -5.52
C ARG A 49 -7.52 -10.66 -6.35
N HIS A 50 -8.29 -9.58 -6.44
CA HIS A 50 -7.81 -8.34 -7.02
C HIS A 50 -6.64 -7.75 -6.21
N ALA A 51 -5.74 -7.00 -6.84
CA ALA A 51 -4.56 -6.44 -6.16
C ALA A 51 -4.93 -5.51 -5.00
N VAL A 52 -5.96 -4.67 -5.21
CA VAL A 52 -6.51 -3.78 -4.17
C VAL A 52 -7.03 -4.60 -2.98
N GLU A 53 -7.79 -5.67 -3.22
CA GLU A 53 -8.33 -6.51 -2.15
C GLU A 53 -7.23 -7.21 -1.35
N ARG A 54 -6.15 -7.65 -2.02
CA ARG A 54 -4.99 -8.18 -1.31
C ARG A 54 -4.40 -7.16 -0.35
N TYR A 55 -4.20 -5.92 -0.81
CA TYR A 55 -3.67 -4.85 0.04
C TYR A 55 -4.60 -4.51 1.20
N LEU A 56 -5.90 -4.40 0.94
CA LEU A 56 -6.90 -4.14 1.97
C LEU A 56 -7.01 -5.28 2.99
N ALA A 57 -6.71 -6.54 2.61
CA ALA A 57 -6.68 -7.65 3.54
C ALA A 57 -5.65 -7.48 4.67
N LEU A 58 -4.61 -6.66 4.48
CA LEU A 58 -3.66 -6.33 5.55
C LEU A 58 -4.28 -5.51 6.69
N LEU A 59 -5.47 -4.95 6.48
CA LEU A 59 -6.22 -4.22 7.50
C LEU A 59 -7.11 -5.13 8.35
N GLU A 60 -7.32 -6.40 7.95
CA GLU A 60 -8.15 -7.35 8.70
C GLU A 60 -7.69 -7.52 10.16
N PRO A 61 -6.38 -7.59 10.49
CA PRO A 61 -5.93 -7.66 11.89
C PRO A 61 -6.20 -6.40 12.72
N LEU A 62 -6.60 -5.30 12.08
CA LEU A 62 -7.06 -4.07 12.72
C LEU A 62 -8.60 -4.04 12.88
N GLY A 63 -9.30 -5.10 12.47
CA GLY A 63 -10.75 -5.17 12.50
C GLY A 63 -11.46 -4.49 11.33
N ILE A 64 -10.73 -4.09 10.29
CA ILE A 64 -11.29 -3.43 9.10
C ILE A 64 -11.39 -4.46 7.98
N ARG A 65 -12.59 -4.68 7.45
CA ARG A 65 -12.78 -5.67 6.38
C ARG A 65 -12.57 -5.03 5.00
N PRO A 66 -12.00 -5.75 4.02
CA PRO A 66 -11.73 -5.20 2.68
C PRO A 66 -12.94 -4.66 1.90
N HIS A 67 -14.17 -5.03 2.28
CA HIS A 67 -15.40 -4.51 1.68
C HIS A 67 -15.95 -3.26 2.36
N GLU A 68 -15.43 -2.92 3.54
CA GLU A 68 -15.77 -1.69 4.27
C GLU A 68 -14.85 -0.53 3.87
N ALA A 69 -13.70 -0.84 3.26
CA ALA A 69 -12.73 0.14 2.82
C ALA A 69 -13.02 0.66 1.40
N ASP A 70 -12.65 1.92 1.15
CA ASP A 70 -12.64 2.50 -0.19
C ASP A 70 -11.64 1.74 -1.09
N ARG A 71 -12.10 1.40 -2.29
CA ARG A 71 -11.36 0.62 -3.29
C ARG A 71 -10.97 1.46 -4.50
N GLU A 72 -11.49 2.68 -4.59
CA GLU A 72 -11.26 3.54 -5.74
C GLU A 72 -9.82 4.07 -5.70
N PRO A 73 -9.01 3.79 -6.72
CA PRO A 73 -7.69 4.39 -6.82
C PRO A 73 -7.82 5.90 -6.95
N ARG A 74 -7.14 6.65 -6.07
CA ARG A 74 -7.10 8.10 -6.13
C ARG A 74 -5.68 8.57 -6.38
N LEU A 75 -5.55 9.57 -7.24
CA LEU A 75 -4.31 10.30 -7.46
C LEU A 75 -4.64 11.77 -7.36
N ASP A 76 -4.25 12.40 -6.26
CA ASP A 76 -4.36 13.83 -6.11
C ASP A 76 -3.32 14.49 -7.02
N VAL A 77 -3.78 15.18 -8.04
CA VAL A 77 -2.92 15.86 -9.01
C VAL A 77 -2.65 17.27 -8.52
N ASP A 78 -1.38 17.59 -8.34
CA ASP A 78 -0.96 18.95 -8.01
C ASP A 78 -1.38 19.92 -9.13
N PRO A 79 -2.00 21.08 -8.81
CA PRO A 79 -2.42 22.04 -9.83
C PRO A 79 -1.29 22.50 -10.77
N SER A 80 -0.05 22.58 -10.30
CA SER A 80 1.10 22.95 -11.14
C SER A 80 1.48 21.85 -12.14
N ALA A 81 1.31 20.58 -11.77
CA ALA A 81 1.50 19.45 -12.69
C ALA A 81 0.47 19.48 -13.81
N ARG A 82 -0.78 19.84 -13.47
CA ARG A 82 -1.85 20.01 -14.46
C ARG A 82 -1.56 21.15 -15.44
N ALA A 83 -1.16 22.31 -14.94
CA ALA A 83 -0.79 23.46 -15.77
C ALA A 83 0.37 23.13 -16.72
N THR A 84 1.37 22.37 -16.25
CA THR A 84 2.49 21.92 -17.07
C THR A 84 2.03 21.07 -18.27
N VAL A 85 1.11 20.13 -18.03
CA VAL A 85 0.53 19.29 -19.09
C VAL A 85 -0.29 20.13 -20.08
N GLU A 86 -1.10 21.06 -19.58
CA GLU A 86 -1.93 21.95 -20.41
C GLU A 86 -1.08 22.85 -21.32
N SER A 87 0.03 23.41 -20.81
CA SER A 87 0.99 24.18 -21.62
C SER A 87 1.63 23.31 -22.70
N TRP A 88 2.12 22.12 -22.33
CA TRP A 88 2.75 21.21 -23.30
C TRP A 88 1.79 20.80 -24.42
N LEU A 89 0.55 20.47 -24.07
CA LEU A 89 -0.51 20.11 -25.03
C LEU A 89 -0.84 21.26 -25.98
N SER A 90 -0.92 22.48 -25.46
CA SER A 90 -1.18 23.69 -26.25
C SER A 90 -0.06 23.98 -27.25
N GLU A 91 1.20 23.75 -26.86
CA GLU A 91 2.37 23.94 -27.72
C GLU A 91 2.49 22.89 -28.83
N HIS A 92 2.03 21.66 -28.58
CA HIS A 92 2.24 20.51 -29.48
C HIS A 92 0.95 20.07 -30.21
N GLY A 93 -0.10 20.89 -30.19
CA GLY A 93 -1.33 20.67 -30.94
C GLY A 93 -2.21 19.52 -30.43
N GLY A 94 -1.97 19.03 -29.21
CA GLY A 94 -2.83 18.07 -28.55
C GLY A 94 -4.01 18.79 -27.92
N ALA A 95 -5.11 18.96 -28.65
CA ALA A 95 -6.32 19.50 -28.05
C ALA A 95 -6.83 18.57 -26.93
N ALA A 96 -7.16 19.17 -25.77
CA ALA A 96 -7.89 18.55 -24.67
C ALA A 96 -9.37 18.36 -25.01
#